data_AF-A0A9E3IRL1-F1
#
_entry.id   AF-A0A9E3IRL1-F1
#
_cell.length_a   1.000
_cell.length_b   1.000
_cell.length_c   1.000
_cell.angle_alpha   90.00
_cell.angle_beta   90.00
_cell.angle_gamma   90.00
#
_symmetry.space_group_name_H-M   'P 1'
#
loop_
_entity.id
_entity.type
_entity.pdbx_description
1 polymer ?
#
loop_
_entity_poly.entity_id
_entity_poly.type
_entity_poly.pdbx_seq_one_letter_code
_entity_poly.pdbx_strand_id
1 'polypeptide(L)'
;MKAFRFPRTTALLALSVVTLTLAESSGPPHRISPALTNALQSSLPAYAPAPPSPALVADTPVITLPEMIVEAPAPESLPADRLLTPRGRTELALSRYRTEADRMLNPFTLPLLGRSPAERMLARYAEAERTRELAESREEVAIVSVIDPAAAARLRELGYDLALRPAVFASLHDRD
;
A
#
# COMPACT_ATOMS: atom_id res chain seq x y z
N MET A 1 56.59 43.92 13.10
CA MET A 1 55.99 42.58 13.23
C MET A 1 54.86 42.66 14.23
N LYS A 2 53.60 42.67 13.78
CA LYS A 2 52.40 42.82 14.64
C LYS A 2 51.81 41.43 14.91
N ALA A 3 51.81 41.00 16.17
CA ALA A 3 51.21 39.73 16.59
C ALA A 3 49.70 39.92 16.81
N PHE A 4 48.89 39.29 15.97
CA PHE A 4 47.43 39.24 16.08
C PHE A 4 47.05 38.16 17.11
N ARG A 5 46.50 38.58 18.25
CA ARG A 5 45.89 37.70 19.26
C ARG A 5 44.43 37.43 18.88
N PHE A 6 44.07 36.17 18.65
CA PHE A 6 42.69 35.72 18.52
C PHE A 6 42.04 35.60 19.90
N PRO A 7 40.85 36.19 20.16
CA PRO A 7 40.04 35.84 21.32
C PRO A 7 39.23 34.56 21.06
N ARG A 8 39.24 33.68 22.07
CA ARG A 8 38.57 32.38 22.10
C ARG A 8 37.04 32.55 22.05
N THR A 9 36.45 31.98 21.01
CA THR A 9 35.02 31.68 20.89
C THR A 9 34.59 30.68 21.97
N THR A 10 33.67 31.08 22.83
CA THR A 10 32.93 30.18 23.73
C THR A 10 31.45 30.29 23.38
N ALA A 11 31.01 29.46 22.43
CA ALA A 11 29.60 29.25 22.15
C ALA A 11 29.05 28.25 23.17
N LEU A 12 28.26 28.73 24.13
CA LEU A 12 27.47 27.89 25.03
C LEU A 12 26.24 27.39 24.26
N LEU A 13 26.27 26.10 23.93
CA LEU A 13 25.19 25.38 23.27
C LEU A 13 24.24 24.88 24.37
N ALA A 14 23.13 25.61 24.59
CA ALA A 14 22.09 25.22 25.52
C ALA A 14 21.16 24.20 24.84
N LEU A 15 21.35 22.92 25.19
CA LEU A 15 20.51 21.81 24.79
C LEU A 15 19.19 21.85 25.59
N SER A 16 18.12 22.38 25.00
CA SER A 16 16.79 22.32 25.60
C SER A 16 16.11 21.00 25.22
N VAL A 17 15.90 20.16 26.23
CA VAL A 17 15.16 18.90 26.12
C VAL A 17 13.66 19.23 26.18
N VAL A 18 13.00 19.21 25.03
CA VAL A 18 11.54 19.28 24.95
C VAL A 18 10.99 17.87 25.14
N THR A 19 10.40 17.60 26.30
CA THR A 19 9.63 16.38 26.55
C THR A 19 8.31 16.45 25.80
N LEU A 20 8.21 15.76 24.65
CA LEU A 20 6.93 15.52 23.98
C LEU A 20 6.12 14.50 24.79
N THR A 21 4.99 14.92 25.34
CA THR A 21 3.92 14.01 25.74
C THR A 21 3.25 13.46 24.49
N LEU A 22 3.39 12.15 24.25
CA LEU A 22 2.63 11.42 23.23
C LEU A 22 1.14 11.41 23.65
N ALA A 23 0.33 12.24 23.02
CA ALA A 23 -1.09 11.95 22.87
C ALA A 23 -1.25 11.07 21.63
N GLU A 24 -1.49 9.80 21.88
CA GLU A 24 -1.71 8.76 20.89
C GLU A 24 -2.93 9.11 20.03
N SER A 25 -2.68 9.59 18.80
CA SER A 25 -3.71 9.89 17.80
C SER A 25 -3.84 8.70 16.85
N SER A 26 -4.59 7.68 17.28
CA SER A 26 -4.92 6.54 16.43
C SER A 26 -6.07 6.88 15.46
N GLY A 27 -5.75 6.97 14.17
CA GLY A 27 -6.71 6.97 13.05
C GLY A 27 -6.85 8.32 12.32
N PRO A 28 -7.07 8.33 10.98
CA PRO A 28 -7.31 9.57 10.25
C PRO A 28 -8.69 10.12 10.62
N PRO A 29 -8.81 11.30 11.26
CA PRO A 29 -10.11 11.82 11.60
C PRO A 29 -10.64 12.61 10.40
N HIS A 30 -11.69 12.13 9.74
CA HIS A 30 -12.55 13.00 8.93
C HIS A 30 -13.26 13.99 9.86
N ARG A 31 -12.55 15.04 10.26
CA ARG A 31 -13.10 16.14 11.08
C ARG A 31 -13.82 17.10 10.16
N ILE A 32 -15.07 16.77 9.83
CA ILE A 32 -15.99 17.80 9.35
C ILE A 32 -16.16 18.79 10.50
N SER A 33 -16.03 20.08 10.23
CA SER A 33 -16.17 21.10 11.28
C SER A 33 -17.60 21.06 11.84
N PRO A 34 -17.79 21.28 13.16
CA PRO A 34 -19.12 21.24 13.79
C PRO A 34 -20.08 22.28 13.19
N ALA A 35 -19.54 23.35 12.60
CA ALA A 35 -20.31 24.34 11.86
C ALA A 35 -20.88 23.77 10.55
N LEU A 36 -20.13 22.93 9.84
CA LEU A 36 -20.57 22.34 8.57
C LEU A 36 -21.61 21.24 8.79
N THR A 37 -21.48 20.42 9.85
CA THR A 37 -22.51 19.45 10.23
C THR A 37 -23.82 20.13 10.61
N ASN A 38 -23.77 21.24 11.37
CA ASN A 38 -24.97 22.01 11.72
C ASN A 38 -25.63 22.64 10.48
N ALA A 39 -24.83 23.17 9.55
CA ALA A 39 -25.36 23.72 8.30
C ALA A 39 -26.05 22.64 7.46
N LEU A 40 -25.45 21.46 7.32
CA LEU A 40 -26.05 20.34 6.60
C LEU A 40 -27.34 19.85 7.27
N GLN A 41 -27.35 19.72 8.60
CA GLN A 41 -28.51 19.25 9.33
C GLN A 41 -29.68 20.24 9.27
N SER A 42 -29.41 21.55 9.21
CA SER A 42 -30.44 22.58 9.02
C SER A 42 -31.01 22.64 7.60
N SER A 43 -30.27 22.12 6.60
CA SER A 43 -30.68 22.12 5.19
C SER A 43 -31.49 20.88 4.79
N LEU A 44 -31.50 19.85 5.63
CA LEU A 44 -32.24 18.62 5.37
C LEU A 44 -33.72 18.80 5.76
N PRO A 45 -34.67 18.42 4.89
CA PRO A 45 -36.09 18.44 5.25
C PRO A 45 -36.35 17.44 6.38
N ALA A 46 -37.19 17.83 7.35
CA ALA A 46 -37.61 16.94 8.42
C ALA A 46 -38.33 15.72 7.84
N TYR A 47 -37.68 14.56 7.87
CA TYR A 47 -38.28 13.30 7.45
C TYR A 47 -39.29 12.84 8.51
N ALA A 48 -40.57 12.97 8.21
CA ALA A 48 -41.62 12.29 8.96
C ALA A 48 -41.81 10.90 8.32
N PRO A 49 -41.39 9.80 8.97
CA PRO A 49 -41.65 8.47 8.44
C PRO A 49 -43.16 8.30 8.29
N ALA A 50 -43.58 7.73 7.16
CA ALA A 50 -44.99 7.38 6.96
C ALA A 50 -45.43 6.46 8.11
N PRO A 51 -46.65 6.64 8.66
CA PRO A 51 -47.14 5.75 9.71
C PRO A 51 -47.07 4.29 9.22
N PRO A 52 -46.70 3.34 10.09
CA PRO A 52 -46.58 1.95 9.69
C PRO A 52 -47.91 1.50 9.09
N SER A 53 -47.86 1.01 7.85
CA SER A 53 -49.03 0.47 7.16
C SER A 53 -49.67 -0.59 8.07
N PRO A 54 -51.02 -0.61 8.24
CA PRO A 54 -51.66 -1.69 8.96
C PRO A 54 -51.25 -3.00 8.28
N ALA A 55 -50.76 -3.94 9.08
CA ALA A 55 -50.27 -5.22 8.62
C ALA A 55 -51.33 -5.89 7.74
N LEU A 56 -50.98 -6.12 6.48
CA LEU A 56 -51.74 -7.01 5.61
C LEU A 56 -51.65 -8.40 6.25
N VAL A 57 -52.68 -8.78 7.00
CA VAL A 57 -52.95 -10.17 7.34
C VAL A 57 -53.36 -10.85 6.03
N ALA A 58 -52.35 -11.32 5.30
CA ALA A 58 -52.54 -12.21 4.17
C ALA A 58 -52.01 -13.58 4.61
N ASP A 59 -52.96 -14.48 4.87
CA ASP A 59 -52.73 -15.92 5.07
C ASP A 59 -52.21 -16.55 3.76
N THR A 60 -50.99 -16.22 3.37
CA THR A 60 -50.24 -17.04 2.41
C THR A 60 -49.40 -18.03 3.22
N PRO A 61 -49.43 -19.34 2.91
CA PRO A 61 -48.53 -20.29 3.55
C PRO A 61 -47.09 -19.93 3.12
N VAL A 62 -46.39 -19.20 3.99
CA VAL A 62 -44.98 -18.89 3.81
C VAL A 62 -44.23 -20.20 4.03
N ILE A 63 -43.86 -20.87 2.95
CA ILE A 63 -42.99 -22.03 2.99
C ILE A 63 -41.58 -21.51 3.30
N THR A 64 -41.18 -21.59 4.56
CA THR A 64 -39.81 -21.27 4.98
C THR A 64 -38.88 -22.33 4.42
N LEU A 65 -38.02 -21.92 3.47
CA LEU A 65 -36.97 -22.80 2.96
C LEU A 65 -35.97 -23.10 4.08
N PRO A 66 -35.45 -24.34 4.16
CA PRO A 66 -34.41 -24.68 5.11
C PRO A 66 -33.15 -23.85 4.84
N GLU A 67 -32.50 -23.42 5.90
CA GLU A 67 -31.23 -22.69 5.83
C GLU A 67 -30.17 -23.60 5.20
N MET A 68 -29.73 -23.25 4.00
CA MET A 68 -28.73 -24.00 3.26
C MET A 68 -27.39 -23.28 3.37
N ILE A 69 -26.44 -23.87 4.11
CA ILE A 69 -25.07 -23.37 4.18
C ILE A 69 -24.36 -23.82 2.90
N VAL A 70 -24.02 -22.87 2.04
CA VAL A 70 -23.22 -23.14 0.85
C VAL A 70 -21.75 -23.17 1.26
N GLU A 71 -21.21 -24.37 1.44
CA GLU A 71 -19.76 -24.59 1.59
C GLU A 71 -19.08 -24.45 0.22
N ALA A 72 -18.94 -23.22 -0.26
CA ALA A 72 -18.11 -22.92 -1.41
C ALA A 72 -16.67 -22.63 -0.94
N PRO A 73 -15.64 -23.09 -1.67
CA PRO A 73 -14.28 -22.66 -1.40
C PRO A 73 -14.21 -21.13 -1.52
N ALA A 74 -13.53 -20.49 -0.56
CA ALA A 74 -13.34 -19.05 -0.59
C ALA A 74 -12.65 -18.64 -1.90
N PRO A 75 -13.11 -17.57 -2.57
CA PRO A 75 -12.44 -17.10 -3.77
C PRO A 75 -10.99 -16.74 -3.45
N GLU A 76 -10.07 -17.03 -4.38
CA GLU A 76 -8.67 -16.65 -4.23
C GLU A 76 -8.56 -15.14 -3.97
N SER A 77 -7.92 -14.76 -2.86
CA SER A 77 -7.66 -13.35 -2.59
C SER A 77 -6.63 -12.84 -3.58
N LEU A 78 -7.06 -12.05 -4.56
CA LEU A 78 -6.15 -11.40 -5.47
C LEU A 78 -5.37 -10.30 -4.73
N PRO A 79 -4.03 -10.29 -4.81
CA PRO A 79 -3.25 -9.20 -4.24
C PRO A 79 -3.61 -7.90 -4.96
N ALA A 80 -3.68 -6.79 -4.21
CA ALA A 80 -4.09 -5.47 -4.74
C ALA A 80 -3.29 -5.06 -5.99
N ASP A 81 -2.03 -5.46 -6.08
CA ASP A 81 -1.13 -5.11 -7.18
C ASP A 81 -1.45 -5.85 -8.50
N ARG A 82 -2.20 -6.97 -8.44
CA ARG A 82 -2.73 -7.69 -9.61
C ARG A 82 -4.00 -7.06 -10.17
N LEU A 83 -4.70 -6.24 -9.38
CA LEU A 83 -5.90 -5.53 -9.81
C LEU A 83 -5.57 -4.23 -10.56
N LEU A 84 -4.30 -3.80 -10.53
CA LEU A 84 -3.87 -2.55 -11.13
C LEU A 84 -3.70 -2.68 -12.65
N THR A 85 -4.27 -1.71 -13.37
CA THR A 85 -4.00 -1.51 -14.79
C THR A 85 -2.52 -1.13 -15.01
N PRO A 86 -1.96 -1.26 -16.24
CA PRO A 86 -0.58 -0.87 -16.50
C PRO A 86 -0.26 0.56 -16.06
N ARG A 87 -1.20 1.50 -16.26
CA ARG A 87 -1.09 2.89 -15.78
C ARG A 87 -1.15 2.99 -14.26
N GLY A 88 -2.06 2.28 -13.61
CA GLY A 88 -2.12 2.24 -12.15
C GLY A 88 -0.83 1.70 -11.53
N ARG A 89 -0.16 0.76 -12.20
CA ARG A 89 1.15 0.24 -11.77
C ARG A 89 2.26 1.26 -11.92
N THR A 90 2.27 2.06 -12.99
CA THR A 90 3.27 3.12 -13.16
C THR A 90 3.09 4.22 -12.11
N GLU A 91 1.84 4.61 -11.83
CA GLU A 91 1.52 5.59 -10.78
C GLU A 91 1.88 5.08 -9.38
N LEU A 92 1.60 3.81 -9.08
CA LEU A 92 2.01 3.16 -7.83
C LEU A 92 3.55 3.16 -7.71
N ALA A 93 4.27 2.76 -8.76
CA ALA A 93 5.72 2.73 -8.76
C ALA A 93 6.31 4.15 -8.58
N LEU A 94 5.74 5.15 -9.27
CA LEU A 94 6.14 6.55 -9.12
C LEU A 94 5.87 7.07 -7.70
N SER A 95 4.71 6.78 -7.11
CA SER A 95 4.40 7.25 -5.76
C SER A 95 5.32 6.63 -4.69
N ARG A 96 5.70 5.36 -4.83
CA ARG A 96 6.56 4.67 -3.85
C ARG A 96 8.05 4.96 -4.03
N TYR A 97 8.55 5.06 -5.26
CA TYR A 97 9.99 5.06 -5.53
C TYR A 97 10.55 6.39 -6.07
N ARG A 98 9.70 7.38 -6.36
CA ARG A 98 10.18 8.69 -6.82
C ARG A 98 10.89 9.44 -5.70
N THR A 99 12.20 9.58 -5.83
CA THR A 99 13.03 10.34 -4.90
C THR A 99 13.12 11.83 -5.28
N GLU A 100 13.59 12.68 -4.37
CA GLU A 100 13.86 14.09 -4.69
C GLU A 100 14.97 14.23 -5.73
N ALA A 101 15.99 13.36 -5.68
CA ALA A 101 17.02 13.28 -6.71
C ALA A 101 16.43 13.00 -8.09
N ASP A 102 15.42 12.13 -8.20
CA ASP A 102 14.72 11.88 -9.46
C ASP A 102 13.92 13.09 -9.97
N ARG A 103 13.49 14.01 -9.08
CA ARG A 103 12.91 15.30 -9.52
C ARG A 103 13.97 16.26 -10.06
N MET A 104 15.17 16.24 -9.48
CA MET A 104 16.28 17.13 -9.85
C MET A 104 17.09 16.65 -11.07
N LEU A 105 17.13 15.34 -11.34
CA LEU A 105 17.75 14.74 -12.53
C LEU A 105 16.93 14.95 -13.82
N ASN A 106 15.76 15.55 -13.72
CA ASN A 106 14.84 15.80 -14.84
C ASN A 106 15.28 16.84 -15.92
N PRO A 107 16.35 17.65 -15.78
CA PRO A 107 16.79 18.51 -16.88
C PRO A 107 17.81 17.86 -17.84
N PHE A 108 18.42 16.72 -17.50
CA PHE A 108 19.53 16.15 -18.29
C PHE A 108 19.35 14.68 -18.72
N THR A 109 18.16 14.09 -18.52
CA THR A 109 17.86 12.78 -19.10
C THR A 109 17.88 12.87 -20.62
N LEU A 110 18.97 12.42 -21.24
CA LEU A 110 19.13 12.37 -22.69
C LEU A 110 18.07 11.41 -23.27
N PRO A 111 17.08 11.90 -24.06
CA PRO A 111 15.96 11.11 -24.55
C PRO A 111 16.36 10.00 -25.53
N LEU A 112 17.63 9.93 -25.95
CA LEU A 112 18.13 8.98 -26.94
C LEU A 112 18.98 7.84 -26.34
N LEU A 113 19.43 7.93 -25.09
CA LEU A 113 20.39 6.97 -24.49
C LEU A 113 20.00 6.49 -23.08
N GLY A 114 18.87 6.94 -22.53
CA GLY A 114 18.46 6.62 -21.17
C GLY A 114 17.01 6.18 -21.03
N ARG A 115 16.75 5.26 -20.11
CA ARG A 115 15.39 4.86 -19.70
C ARG A 115 14.63 6.06 -19.14
N SER A 116 13.35 6.16 -19.49
CA SER A 116 12.48 7.21 -18.94
C SER A 116 12.40 7.10 -17.40
N PRO A 117 12.16 8.20 -16.66
CA PRO A 117 12.01 8.13 -15.21
C PRO A 117 10.96 7.11 -14.76
N ALA A 118 9.87 6.98 -15.52
CA ALA A 118 8.81 6.01 -15.27
C ALA A 118 9.32 4.56 -15.43
N GLU A 119 10.06 4.25 -16.50
CA GLU A 119 10.69 2.93 -16.69
C GLU A 119 11.67 2.58 -15.58
N ARG A 120 12.46 3.56 -15.11
CA ARG A 120 13.38 3.33 -13.99
C ARG A 120 12.64 3.00 -12.70
N MET A 121 11.56 3.72 -12.39
CA MET A 121 10.76 3.45 -11.20
C MET A 121 10.03 2.10 -11.30
N LEU A 122 9.53 1.75 -12.47
CA LEU A 122 8.96 0.42 -12.72
C LEU A 122 9.99 -0.70 -12.54
N ALA A 123 11.23 -0.49 -13.00
CA ALA A 123 12.30 -1.46 -12.79
C ALA A 123 12.61 -1.63 -11.29
N ARG A 124 12.72 -0.53 -10.53
CA ARG A 124 12.90 -0.58 -9.06
C ARG A 124 11.74 -1.28 -8.36
N TYR A 125 10.51 -0.98 -8.77
CA TYR A 125 9.31 -1.64 -8.25
C TYR A 125 9.36 -3.15 -8.50
N ALA A 126 9.68 -3.57 -9.73
CA ALA A 126 9.77 -4.97 -10.11
C ALA A 126 10.85 -5.73 -9.30
N GLU A 127 12.00 -5.11 -9.06
CA GLU A 127 13.08 -5.67 -8.24
C GLU A 127 12.65 -5.81 -6.78
N ALA A 128 11.91 -4.83 -6.25
CA ALA A 128 11.41 -4.86 -4.88
C ALA A 128 10.35 -5.95 -4.68
N GLU A 129 9.39 -6.09 -5.60
CA GLU A 129 8.38 -7.15 -5.53
C GLU A 129 9.02 -8.54 -5.63
N ARG A 130 9.99 -8.73 -6.53
CA ARG A 130 10.77 -9.98 -6.59
C ARG A 130 11.45 -10.28 -5.26
N THR A 131 12.08 -9.28 -4.66
CA THR A 131 12.77 -9.44 -3.36
C THR A 131 11.78 -9.85 -2.26
N ARG A 132 10.58 -9.28 -2.29
CA ARG A 132 9.50 -9.61 -1.37
C ARG A 132 8.99 -11.04 -1.57
N GLU A 133 8.70 -11.44 -2.81
CA GLU A 133 8.27 -12.81 -3.14
C GLU A 133 9.32 -13.85 -2.72
N LEU A 134 10.61 -13.55 -2.89
CA LEU A 134 11.70 -14.41 -2.41
C LEU A 134 11.77 -14.49 -0.89
N ALA A 135 11.50 -13.39 -0.18
CA ALA A 135 11.47 -13.38 1.27
C ALA A 135 10.29 -14.21 1.80
N GLU A 136 9.11 -14.05 1.22
CA GLU A 136 7.90 -14.80 1.56
C GLU A 136 8.08 -16.30 1.30
N SER A 137 8.63 -16.68 0.14
CA SER A 137 8.95 -18.08 -0.17
C SER A 137 9.95 -18.69 0.83
N ARG A 138 10.96 -17.93 1.27
CA ARG A 138 11.92 -18.40 2.29
C ARG A 138 11.25 -18.60 3.64
N GLU A 139 10.34 -17.71 4.02
CA GLU A 139 9.57 -17.82 5.25
C GLU A 139 8.64 -19.03 5.22
N GLU A 140 7.95 -19.26 4.11
CA GLU A 140 7.11 -20.43 3.90
C GLU A 140 7.92 -21.73 3.99
N VAL A 141 9.08 -21.79 3.34
CA VAL A 141 10.02 -22.92 3.47
C VAL A 141 10.42 -23.14 4.93
N ALA A 142 10.70 -22.08 5.68
CA ALA A 142 11.09 -22.18 7.09
C ALA A 142 9.96 -22.79 7.92
N ILE A 143 8.72 -22.30 7.75
CA ILE A 143 7.54 -22.81 8.46
C ILE A 143 7.26 -24.27 8.09
N VAL A 144 7.21 -24.59 6.79
CA VAL A 144 6.91 -25.93 6.30
C VAL A 144 8.00 -26.92 6.68
N SER A 145 9.26 -26.50 6.75
CA SER A 145 10.37 -27.40 7.13
C SER A 145 10.24 -27.99 8.53
N VAL A 146 9.50 -27.33 9.43
CA VAL A 146 9.21 -27.83 10.79
C VAL A 146 8.15 -28.93 10.76
N ILE A 147 7.23 -28.88 9.80
CA ILE A 147 6.06 -29.79 9.72
C ILE A 147 6.34 -30.96 8.77
N ASP A 148 6.82 -30.66 7.56
CA ASP A 148 7.14 -31.63 6.50
C ASP A 148 8.42 -31.23 5.75
N PRO A 149 9.56 -31.92 6.01
CA PRO A 149 10.83 -31.62 5.36
C PRO A 149 10.83 -31.96 3.86
N ALA A 150 10.00 -32.89 3.39
CA ALA A 150 9.91 -33.27 1.98
C ALA A 150 9.12 -32.24 1.17
N ALA A 151 8.04 -31.68 1.74
CA ALA A 151 7.36 -30.53 1.16
C ALA A 151 8.27 -29.29 1.11
N ALA A 152 9.04 -29.03 2.17
CA ALA A 152 9.98 -27.92 2.20
C ALA A 152 11.11 -28.04 1.14
N ALA A 153 11.54 -29.26 0.79
CA ALA A 153 12.51 -29.48 -0.28
C ALA A 153 11.94 -29.06 -1.64
N ARG A 154 10.68 -29.40 -1.93
CA ARG A 154 9.98 -28.99 -3.16
C ARG A 154 9.79 -27.46 -3.23
N LEU A 155 9.43 -26.84 -2.12
CA LEU A 155 9.30 -25.38 -2.04
C LEU A 155 10.64 -24.65 -2.23
N ARG A 156 11.75 -25.23 -1.77
CA ARG A 156 13.09 -24.70 -2.04
C ARG A 156 13.41 -24.70 -3.53
N GLU A 157 13.10 -25.78 -4.24
CA GLU A 157 13.30 -25.85 -5.70
C GLU A 157 12.49 -24.76 -6.43
N LEU A 158 11.22 -24.59 -6.07
CA LEU A 158 10.37 -23.51 -6.63
C LEU A 158 10.94 -22.11 -6.33
N GLY A 159 11.47 -21.90 -5.12
CA GLY A 159 12.13 -20.66 -4.74
C GLY A 159 13.41 -20.37 -5.55
N TYR A 160 14.19 -21.40 -5.90
CA TYR A 160 15.37 -21.25 -6.77
C TYR A 160 14.98 -20.82 -8.19
N ASP A 161 13.94 -21.41 -8.77
CA ASP A 161 13.45 -21.01 -10.09
C ASP A 161 12.98 -19.55 -10.11
N LEU A 162 12.28 -19.13 -9.05
CA LEU A 162 11.88 -17.73 -8.87
C LEU A 162 13.10 -16.80 -8.76
N ALA A 163 14.15 -17.24 -8.07
CA ALA A 163 15.39 -16.49 -7.92
C ALA A 163 16.19 -16.35 -9.23
N LEU A 164 15.98 -17.23 -10.22
CA LEU A 164 16.66 -17.21 -11.52
C LEU A 164 15.85 -16.50 -12.61
N ARG A 165 14.52 -16.45 -12.50
CA ARG A 165 13.62 -15.81 -13.47
C ARG A 165 14.02 -14.34 -13.69
N PRO A 166 14.28 -13.84 -14.92
CA PRO A 166 14.55 -12.42 -15.12
C PRO A 166 13.31 -11.59 -14.71
N ALA A 167 13.50 -10.37 -14.22
CA ALA A 167 12.37 -9.49 -13.88
C ALA A 167 11.50 -9.30 -15.13
N VAL A 168 10.35 -9.96 -15.18
CA VAL A 168 9.49 -10.10 -16.38
C VAL A 168 8.93 -8.77 -16.87
N PHE A 169 9.15 -7.67 -16.15
CA PHE A 169 8.74 -6.33 -16.56
C PHE A 169 9.57 -5.75 -17.71
N ALA A 170 10.75 -6.31 -18.01
CA ALA A 170 11.60 -5.82 -19.11
C ALA A 170 11.07 -6.19 -20.51
N SER A 171 10.17 -7.16 -20.65
CA SER A 171 9.74 -7.69 -21.95
C SER A 171 8.35 -7.25 -22.43
N LEU A 172 7.68 -6.36 -21.70
CA LEU A 172 6.38 -5.79 -22.12
C LEU A 172 6.52 -4.59 -23.08
N HIS A 173 7.74 -4.30 -23.54
CA HIS A 173 8.03 -3.33 -24.60
C HIS A 173 8.56 -3.98 -25.89
N ASP A 174 8.57 -5.31 -25.96
CA ASP A 174 9.14 -6.07 -27.09
C ASP A 174 8.06 -6.90 -27.83
N ARG A 175 6.80 -6.48 -27.72
CA ARG A 175 5.65 -7.07 -28.42
C ARG A 175 4.74 -5.99 -28.95
N ASP A 176 5.23 -5.29 -29.97
CA ASP A 176 4.42 -4.70 -31.04
C ASP A 176 4.96 -5.23 -32.37
#